data_AF-A0A8J8B3X2-F1
#
_entry.id   AF-A0A8J8B3X2-F1
#
_cell.length_a   1.000
_cell.length_b   1.000
_cell.length_c   1.000
_cell.angle_alpha   90.00
_cell.angle_beta   90.00
_cell.angle_gamma   90.00
#
_symmetry.space_group_name_H-M   'P 1'
#
loop_
_entity.id
_entity.type
_entity.pdbx_description
1 polymer ?
#
loop_
_entity_poly.entity_id
_entity_poly.type
_entity_poly.pdbx_seq_one_letter_code
_entity_poly.pdbx_strand_id
1 'polypeptide(L)' 'MDRITIRLPRQQVEMLEKLVSAGEFPTVSEAVRYAVRELLSRHGDRVMRESDQVTSFNIEREGL' A
#
# COMPACT_ATOMS: atom_id res chain seq x y z
N MET A 1 -12.16 3.85 3.40
CA MET A 1 -10.69 3.78 3.33
C MET A 1 -10.19 3.55 4.73
N ASP A 2 -9.46 2.47 4.96
CA ASP A 2 -8.93 2.15 6.28
C ASP A 2 -7.75 3.06 6.63
N ARG A 3 -7.64 3.43 7.90
CA ARG A 3 -6.56 4.28 8.41
C ARG A 3 -5.49 3.42 9.06
N ILE A 4 -4.25 3.60 8.64
CA ILE A 4 -3.08 2.95 9.24
C ILE A 4 -2.10 4.00 9.77
N THR A 5 -1.33 3.63 10.79
CA THR A 5 -0.23 4.45 11.33
C THR A 5 1.08 3.71 11.07
N ILE A 6 2.03 4.35 10.39
CA ILE A 6 3.35 3.78 10.07
C ILE A 6 4.45 4.69 10.60
N ARG A 7 5.64 4.13 10.86
CA ARG A 7 6.84 4.92 11.16
C ARG A 7 7.70 5.01 9.91
N LEU A 8 8.06 6.23 9.53
CA LEU A 8 8.97 6.50 8.42
C LEU A 8 10.22 7.22 8.95
N PRO A 9 11.39 6.99 8.34
CA PRO A 9 12.57 7.82 8.57
C PRO A 9 12.23 9.30 8.38
N ARG A 10 12.72 10.15 9.29
CA ARG A 10 12.43 11.60 9.27
C ARG A 10 12.71 12.25 7.91
N GLN A 11 13.83 11.88 7.27
CA GLN A 11 14.20 12.38 5.96
C GLN A 11 13.15 12.07 4.87
N GLN A 12 12.47 10.93 4.96
CA GLN A 12 11.41 10.57 4.01
C GLN A 12 10.15 11.39 4.24
N VAL A 13 9.80 11.67 5.50
CA VAL A 13 8.67 12.55 5.84
C VAL A 13 8.93 13.97 5.31
N GLU A 14 10.12 14.51 5.55
CA GLU A 14 10.52 15.83 5.04
C GLU A 14 10.49 15.89 3.50
N MET A 15 10.85 14.80 2.81
CA MET A 15 10.75 14.75 1.35
C MET A 15 9.29 14.74 0.86
N LEU A 16 8.40 14.00 1.53
CA LEU A 16 6.97 13.99 1.21
C LEU A 16 6.34 15.37 1.42
N GLU A 17 6.72 16.07 2.50
CA GLU A 17 6.27 17.45 2.76
C GLU A 17 6.76 18.41 1.66
N LYS A 18 7.99 18.24 1.15
CA LYS A 18 8.49 19.04 0.02
C LYS A 18 7.68 18.84 -1.25
N LEU A 19 7.30 17.60 -1.57
CA LEU A 19 6.45 17.31 -2.72
C LEU A 19 5.10 18.03 -2.63
N VAL A 20 4.52 18.09 -1.43
CA VAL A 20 3.27 18.83 -1.19
C VAL A 20 3.52 20.34 -1.32
N SER A 21 4.60 20.86 -0.74
CA SER A 21 4.93 22.29 -0.84
C SER A 21 5.21 22.76 -2.27
N ALA A 22 5.70 21.85 -3.13
CA ALA A 22 5.94 22.12 -4.54
C ALA A 22 4.65 22.05 -5.38
N GLY A 23 3.53 21.59 -4.80
CA GLY A 23 2.25 21.44 -5.49
C GLY A 23 2.10 20.14 -6.29
N GLU A 24 3.08 19.23 -6.22
CA GLU A 24 3.05 17.94 -6.92
C GLU A 24 1.94 17.02 -6.38
N PHE A 25 1.68 17.10 -5.07
CA PHE A 25 0.59 16.38 -4.43
C PHE A 25 -0.20 17.31 -3.51
N PRO A 26 -1.52 17.12 -3.39
CA PRO A 26 -2.35 17.97 -2.55
C PRO A 26 -2.12 17.73 -1.04
N THR A 27 -1.71 16.51 -0.66
CA THR A 27 -1.40 16.14 0.73
C THR A 27 -0.35 15.03 0.78
N VAL A 28 0.29 14.87 1.94
CA VAL A 28 1.22 13.75 2.21
C VAL A 28 0.50 12.42 2.04
N SER A 29 -0.76 12.32 2.49
CA SER A 29 -1.57 11.12 2.36
C SER A 29 -1.79 10.70 0.90
N GLU A 30 -1.98 11.64 -0.02
CA GLU A 30 -2.09 11.33 -1.46
C GLU A 30 -0.75 10.88 -2.05
N ALA A 31 0.35 11.54 -1.69
CA ALA A 31 1.69 11.11 -2.13
C ALA A 31 2.01 9.67 -1.70
N VAL A 32 1.72 9.33 -0.43
CA VAL A 32 1.89 7.97 0.10
C VAL A 32 0.96 6.99 -0.63
N ARG A 33 -0.30 7.35 -0.85
CA ARG A 33 -1.26 6.48 -1.54
C ARG A 33 -0.84 6.21 -2.99
N TYR A 34 -0.29 7.21 -3.68
CA TYR A 34 0.28 7.04 -5.01
C TYR A 34 1.45 6.04 -4.99
N ALA A 35 2.40 6.20 -4.07
CA ALA A 35 3.53 5.30 -3.93
C ALA A 35 3.12 3.85 -3.62
N VAL A 36 2.12 3.66 -2.74
CA VAL A 36 1.56 2.33 -2.43
C VAL A 36 0.89 1.72 -3.67
N ARG A 37 0.11 2.50 -4.42
CA ARG A 37 -0.53 2.03 -5.66
C ARG A 37 0.49 1.61 -6.70
N GLU A 38 1.54 2.40 -6.91
CA GLU A 38 2.63 2.06 -7.83
C GLU A 38 3.35 0.77 -7.40
N LEU A 39 3.64 0.64 -6.11
CA LEU A 39 4.25 -0.58 -5.56
C LEU A 39 3.38 -1.81 -5.82
N LEU A 40 2.08 -1.71 -5.52
CA LEU A 40 1.11 -2.79 -5.73
C LEU A 40 0.86 -3.06 -7.21
N SER A 41 0.85 -2.07 -8.10
CA SER A 41 0.69 -2.33 -9.53
C SER A 41 1.90 -3.07 -10.11
N ARG A 42 3.10 -2.82 -9.58
CA ARG A 42 4.34 -3.45 -10.06
C ARG A 42 4.56 -4.87 -9.50
N HIS A 43 4.04 -5.16 -8.31
CA HIS A 43 4.29 -6.42 -7.60
C HIS A 43 3.03 -7.24 -7.31
N GLY A 44 1.85 -6.66 -7.53
CA GLY A 44 0.54 -7.20 -7.12
C GLY A 44 0.17 -8.48 -7.85
N ASP A 45 0.63 -8.67 -9.09
CA ASP A 45 0.46 -9.92 -9.82
C ASP A 45 1.04 -11.11 -9.06
N ARG A 46 2.13 -10.92 -8.29
CA ARG A 46 2.72 -11.99 -7.48
C ARG A 46 1.92 -12.27 -6.22
N VAL A 47 1.37 -11.24 -5.59
CA VAL A 47 0.63 -11.33 -4.32
C VAL A 47 -0.79 -11.86 -4.52
N MET A 48 -1.48 -11.47 -5.61
CA MET A 48 -2.83 -11.95 -5.92
C MET A 48 -2.87 -13.48 -6.15
N ARG A 49 -1.83 -14.04 -6.78
CA ARG A 49 -1.69 -15.50 -6.94
C ARG A 49 -1.55 -16.25 -5.61
N GLU A 50 -1.04 -15.60 -4.57
CA GLU A 50 -0.91 -16.20 -3.23
C GLU A 50 -2.23 -16.08 -2.45
N SER A 51 -2.96 -14.97 -2.56
CA SER A 51 -4.27 -14.81 -1.90
C SER A 51 -5.36 -15.71 -2.49
N ASP A 52 -5.38 -15.95 -3.80
CA ASP A 52 -6.33 -16.88 -4.43
C ASP A 52 -6.13 -18.32 -3.94
N GLN A 53 -4.87 -18.70 -3.66
CA GLN A 53 -4.55 -20.00 -3.07
C GLN A 53 -4.99 -20.06 -1.61
N VAL A 54 -4.71 -19.04 -0.79
CA VAL A 54 -5.09 -19.04 0.64
C VAL A 54 -6.60 -19.07 0.85
N THR A 55 -7.39 -18.36 0.03
CA THR A 55 -8.85 -18.45 0.09
C THR A 55 -9.35 -19.84 -0.31
N SER A 56 -8.74 -20.47 -1.31
CA SER A 56 -9.09 -21.85 -1.71
C SER A 56 -8.75 -22.88 -0.62
N PHE A 57 -7.60 -22.72 0.05
CA PHE A 57 -7.16 -23.62 1.13
C PHE A 57 -8.04 -23.54 2.39
N ASN A 58 -8.65 -22.39 2.69
CA ASN A 58 -9.51 -22.24 3.86
C ASN A 58 -10.92 -22.81 3.64
N ILE A 59 -11.44 -22.79 2.41
CA ILE A 59 -12.77 -23.33 2.10
C ILE A 59 -12.78 -24.87 2.17
N GLU A 60 -11.67 -25.55 1.84
CA GLU A 60 -11.56 -27.01 1.92
C GLU A 60 -11.41 -27.56 3.36
N ARG A 61 -11.08 -26.71 4.34
CA ARG A 61 -10.80 -27.12 5.73
C ARG A 61 -11.98 -26.91 6.69
N GLU A 62 -12.92 -26.04 6.36
CA GLU A 62 -14.12 -25.77 7.17
C GLU A 62 -15.32 -26.65 6.77
N GLY A 63 -15.15 -27.55 5.78
CA GLY A 63 -16.18 -28.46 5.27
C GLY A 63 -16.13 -29.91 5.78
N LEU A 64 -15.43 -30.20 6.89
CA LEU A 64 -15.34 -31.53 7.52
C LEU A 64 -15.78 -31.50 8.98
#